data_AF-A0A2A5XK08-F1
#
_entry.id   AF-A0A2A5XK08-F1
#
_cell.length_a   1.000
_cell.length_b   1.000
_cell.length_c   1.000
_cell.angle_alpha   90.00
_cell.angle_beta   90.00
_cell.angle_gamma   90.00
#
_symmetry.space_group_name_H-M   'P 1'
#
loop_
_entity.id
_entity.type
_entity.pdbx_description
1 polymer ?
#
loop_
_entity_poly.entity_id
_entity_poly.type
_entity_poly.pdbx_seq_one_letter_code
_entity_poly.pdbx_strand_id
1 'polypeptide(L)'
;DDFVPIGKEPKKVYSFPGALSIKNTIYNKLLALFPQLTGSLSSFVNNTGVKYLYNFDWSTFSSVNKECKALVFIKYSSFSKNKISKISKIKALEYLIPDTWIYPNKEHVSVFLDWVCEKPIYIIHYTDNQYLKMCIDEFFNNEV
;
A
#
# COMPACT_ATOMS: atom_id res chain seq x y z
N ASP A 1 -5.50 0.72 2.28
CA ASP A 1 -5.75 1.71 3.33
C ASP A 1 -4.46 2.49 3.55
N ASP A 2 -4.53 3.66 4.18
CA ASP A 2 -3.47 4.68 4.24
C ASP A 2 -2.23 4.25 5.04
N PHE A 3 -2.31 3.15 5.80
CA PHE A 3 -1.18 2.55 6.48
C PHE A 3 -1.27 1.03 6.54
N VAL A 4 -0.11 0.38 6.69
CA VAL A 4 0.03 -1.08 6.80
C VAL A 4 0.81 -1.41 8.07
N PRO A 5 0.18 -1.95 9.12
CA PRO A 5 0.90 -2.36 10.32
C PRO A 5 1.85 -3.53 10.07
N ILE A 6 3.00 -3.49 10.72
CA ILE A 6 3.98 -4.57 10.75
C ILE A 6 4.06 -5.08 12.19
N GLY A 7 3.83 -6.38 12.37
CA GLY A 7 3.95 -7.02 13.68
C GLY A 7 5.41 -7.08 14.14
N LYS A 8 5.63 -6.95 15.44
CA LYS A 8 6.95 -7.13 16.04
C LYS A 8 7.41 -8.59 15.92
N GLU A 9 6.56 -9.52 16.35
CA GLU A 9 6.71 -10.95 16.13
C GLU A 9 5.32 -11.61 16.01
N PRO A 10 5.05 -12.39 14.94
CA PRO A 10 5.90 -12.58 13.76
C PRO A 10 5.97 -11.28 12.93
N LYS A 11 7.08 -11.07 12.19
CA LYS A 11 7.31 -9.90 11.30
C LYS A 11 6.42 -9.88 10.05
N LYS A 12 5.10 -10.01 10.24
CA LYS A 12 4.08 -10.05 9.18
C LYS A 12 3.45 -8.69 8.98
N VAL A 13 2.93 -8.47 7.77
CA VAL A 13 2.09 -7.32 7.45
C VAL A 13 0.63 -7.66 7.73
N TYR A 14 -0.09 -6.71 8.30
CA TYR A 14 -1.49 -6.85 8.68
C TYR A 14 -2.36 -5.92 7.85
N SER A 15 -3.56 -6.37 7.53
CA SER A 15 -4.59 -5.48 7.01
C SER A 15 -5.16 -4.64 8.15
N PHE A 16 -5.26 -3.33 7.96
CA PHE A 16 -5.95 -2.43 8.87
C PHE A 16 -7.01 -1.63 8.09
N PRO A 17 -8.14 -2.24 7.69
CA PRO A 17 -9.15 -1.55 6.89
C PRO A 17 -10.19 -0.90 7.81
N GLY A 18 -9.95 0.33 8.27
CA GLY A 18 -10.94 1.07 9.06
C GLY A 18 -12.12 1.51 8.20
N ALA A 19 -11.79 2.15 7.07
CA ALA A 19 -12.68 2.55 5.99
C ALA A 19 -11.80 2.85 4.76
N LEU A 20 -12.30 2.64 3.55
CA LEU A 20 -11.54 3.03 2.35
C LEU A 20 -11.98 4.41 1.86
N SER A 21 -11.06 5.36 1.84
CA SER A 21 -11.27 6.69 1.25
C SER A 21 -11.18 6.66 -0.27
N ILE A 22 -12.21 7.18 -0.94
CA ILE A 22 -12.35 7.19 -2.40
C ILE A 22 -12.60 8.60 -2.88
N LYS A 23 -11.79 9.08 -3.83
CA LYS A 23 -12.02 10.38 -4.48
C LYS A 23 -13.35 10.36 -5.23
N ASN A 24 -14.12 11.44 -5.11
CA ASN A 24 -15.43 11.56 -5.76
C ASN A 24 -15.35 11.38 -7.29
N THR A 25 -14.25 11.80 -7.91
CA THR A 25 -14.04 11.74 -9.36
C THR A 25 -13.96 10.32 -9.92
N ILE A 26 -13.54 9.33 -9.10
CA ILE A 26 -13.43 7.93 -9.53
C ILE A 26 -14.64 7.09 -9.11
N TYR A 27 -15.53 7.65 -8.28
CA TYR A 27 -16.63 6.94 -7.66
C TYR A 27 -17.54 6.21 -8.66
N ASN A 28 -18.03 6.91 -9.69
CA ASN A 28 -18.93 6.31 -10.68
C ASN A 28 -18.25 5.18 -11.46
N LYS A 29 -16.95 5.33 -11.76
CA LYS A 29 -16.16 4.29 -12.43
C LYS A 29 -15.98 3.07 -11.54
N LEU A 30 -15.76 3.29 -10.25
CA LEU A 30 -15.59 2.24 -9.26
C LEU A 30 -16.88 1.44 -9.04
N LEU A 31 -18.04 2.09 -8.97
CA LEU A 31 -19.33 1.41 -8.88
C LEU A 31 -19.66 0.57 -10.12
N ALA A 32 -19.27 1.03 -11.31
CA ALA A 32 -19.47 0.25 -12.53
C ALA A 32 -18.67 -1.07 -12.52
N LEU A 33 -17.48 -1.06 -11.90
CA LEU A 33 -16.63 -2.24 -11.75
C LEU A 33 -17.03 -3.13 -10.56
N PHE A 34 -17.53 -2.52 -9.50
CA PHE A 34 -17.91 -3.19 -8.25
C PHE A 34 -19.31 -2.77 -7.80
N PRO A 35 -20.37 -3.24 -8.50
CA PRO A 35 -21.74 -2.85 -8.19
C PRO A 35 -22.18 -3.21 -6.76
N GLN A 36 -21.56 -4.23 -6.15
CA GLN A 36 -21.82 -4.65 -4.78
C GLN A 36 -21.51 -3.58 -3.72
N LEU A 37 -20.75 -2.54 -4.09
CA LEU A 37 -20.46 -1.40 -3.20
C LEU A 37 -21.62 -0.40 -3.13
N THR A 38 -22.68 -0.62 -3.91
CA THR A 38 -23.90 0.19 -3.87
C THR A 38 -24.59 0.00 -2.51
N GLY A 39 -24.66 1.08 -1.71
CA GLY A 39 -25.26 1.06 -0.37
C GLY A 39 -24.27 0.91 0.78
N SER A 40 -22.99 0.57 0.52
CA SER A 40 -21.91 0.47 1.52
C SER A 40 -21.31 1.82 1.91
N LEU A 41 -21.95 2.91 1.49
CA LEU A 41 -21.45 4.26 1.60
C LEU A 41 -22.20 5.00 2.69
N SER A 42 -21.48 5.39 3.74
CA SER A 42 -21.91 6.54 4.52
C SER A 42 -21.23 7.76 3.93
N SER A 43 -22.02 8.66 3.39
CA SER A 43 -21.53 9.96 2.96
C SER A 43 -21.32 10.79 4.21
N PHE A 44 -20.12 10.79 4.77
CA PHE A 44 -19.66 11.99 5.46
C PHE A 44 -19.45 13.06 4.38
N VAL A 45 -20.54 13.74 4.03
CA VAL A 45 -20.53 14.91 3.14
C VAL A 45 -19.90 16.04 3.93
N ASN A 46 -18.57 16.05 3.98
CA ASN A 46 -17.86 17.31 4.14
C ASN A 46 -17.37 17.72 2.74
N ASN A 47 -17.16 19.02 2.52
CA ASN A 47 -16.70 19.62 1.25
C ASN A 47 -15.29 19.16 0.81
N THR A 48 -14.83 17.98 1.24
CA THR A 48 -13.47 17.45 1.10
C THR A 48 -13.25 16.68 -0.20
N GLY A 49 -14.30 16.39 -0.98
CA GLY A 49 -14.17 15.71 -2.28
C GLY A 49 -13.90 14.20 -2.20
N VAL A 50 -14.12 13.58 -1.04
CA VAL A 50 -13.87 12.16 -0.77
C VAL A 50 -15.13 11.50 -0.19
N LYS A 51 -15.37 10.25 -0.58
CA LYS A 51 -16.36 9.33 0.00
C LYS A 51 -15.65 8.21 0.76
N TYR A 52 -16.32 7.63 1.75
CA TYR A 52 -15.77 6.53 2.53
C TYR A 52 -16.61 5.27 2.29
N LEU A 53 -15.94 4.16 2.01
CA LEU A 53 -16.55 2.84 2.03
C LEU A 53 -16.40 2.25 3.43
N TYR A 54 -17.54 1.92 4.03
CA TYR A 54 -17.65 1.22 5.30
C TYR A 54 -18.20 -0.19 5.06
N ASN A 55 -18.32 -0.99 6.13
CA ASN A 55 -18.84 -2.36 6.09
C ASN A 55 -17.93 -3.38 5.41
N PHE A 56 -16.64 -3.36 5.75
CA PHE A 56 -15.85 -4.57 5.63
C PHE A 56 -16.30 -5.55 6.71
N ASP A 57 -16.56 -6.80 6.33
CA ASP A 57 -16.75 -7.86 7.32
C ASP A 57 -15.43 -8.04 8.09
N TRP A 58 -15.37 -7.47 9.29
CA TRP A 58 -14.18 -7.52 10.14
C TRP A 58 -13.75 -8.95 10.47
N SER A 59 -14.68 -9.93 10.45
CA SER A 59 -14.32 -11.34 10.66
C SER A 59 -13.46 -11.89 9.50
N THR A 60 -13.69 -11.39 8.28
CA THR A 60 -12.90 -11.72 7.09
C THR A 60 -11.51 -11.05 7.10
N PHE A 61 -11.37 -9.86 7.70
CA PHE A 61 -10.12 -9.07 7.65
C PHE A 61 -9.21 -9.22 8.89
N SER A 62 -9.77 -9.42 10.08
CA SER A 62 -9.03 -9.46 11.36
C SER A 62 -7.98 -10.56 11.45
N SER A 63 -8.01 -11.52 10.53
CA SER A 63 -7.08 -12.66 10.49
C SER A 63 -6.07 -12.60 9.33
N VAL A 64 -6.19 -11.64 8.41
CA VAL A 64 -5.35 -11.60 7.20
C VAL A 64 -4.02 -10.93 7.51
N ASN A 65 -3.05 -11.77 7.86
CA ASN A 65 -1.64 -11.41 7.87
C ASN A 65 -0.92 -12.16 6.75
N LYS A 66 0.08 -11.51 6.16
CA LYS A 66 0.92 -12.10 5.12
C LYS A 66 2.38 -11.80 5.39
N GLU A 67 3.25 -12.66 4.86
CA GLU A 67 4.65 -12.31 4.76
C GLU A 67 4.83 -11.30 3.62
N CYS A 68 5.54 -10.21 3.90
CA CYS A 68 5.96 -9.28 2.86
C CYS A 68 7.19 -9.86 2.15
N LYS A 69 7.15 -10.01 0.84
CA LYS A 69 8.29 -10.54 0.07
C LYS A 69 9.22 -9.44 -0.44
N ALA A 70 8.65 -8.32 -0.89
CA ALA A 70 9.40 -7.18 -1.40
C ALA A 70 8.72 -5.85 -1.03
N LEU A 71 9.52 -4.78 -1.01
CA LEU A 71 9.03 -3.40 -0.94
C LEU A 71 9.15 -2.75 -2.31
N VAL A 72 8.10 -2.09 -2.76
CA VAL A 72 8.06 -1.45 -4.09
C VAL A 72 7.58 -0.02 -3.96
N PHE A 73 8.46 0.93 -4.28
CA PHE A 73 8.09 2.34 -4.42
C PHE A 73 7.54 2.59 -5.82
N ILE A 74 6.39 3.26 -5.90
CA ILE A 74 5.75 3.60 -7.17
C ILE A 74 5.90 5.10 -7.39
N LYS A 75 6.54 5.49 -8.50
CA LYS A 75 6.81 6.89 -8.84
C LYS A 75 6.33 7.22 -10.25
N TYR A 76 5.27 8.01 -10.32
CA TYR A 76 4.79 8.57 -11.57
C TYR A 76 5.68 9.75 -12.00
N SER A 77 6.03 9.81 -13.29
CA SER A 77 6.61 11.02 -13.88
C SER A 77 6.40 11.02 -15.39
N SER A 78 5.65 12.00 -15.91
CA SER A 78 5.34 12.15 -17.34
C SER A 78 6.55 12.35 -18.25
N PHE A 79 7.72 12.65 -17.67
CA PHE A 79 8.96 12.94 -18.41
C PHE A 79 10.04 11.86 -18.21
N SER A 80 9.76 10.85 -17.38
CA SER A 80 10.71 9.78 -17.11
C SER A 80 10.58 8.65 -18.13
N LYS A 81 11.54 7.72 -18.17
CA LYS A 81 11.34 6.46 -18.87
C LYS A 81 10.75 5.45 -17.90
N ASN A 82 9.80 4.66 -18.39
CA ASN A 82 9.34 3.45 -17.71
C ASN A 82 10.52 2.57 -17.32
N LYS A 83 10.67 2.30 -16.02
CA LYS A 83 11.77 1.51 -15.51
C LYS A 83 11.45 0.93 -14.14
N ILE A 84 11.79 -0.34 -13.95
CA ILE A 84 11.93 -0.98 -12.65
C ILE A 84 13.41 -1.03 -12.27
N SER A 85 13.74 -0.74 -11.01
CA SER A 85 15.12 -0.82 -10.52
C SER A 85 15.15 -1.27 -9.07
N LYS A 86 16.07 -2.17 -8.73
CA LYS A 86 16.41 -2.45 -7.33
C LYS A 86 17.14 -1.23 -6.75
N ILE A 87 16.83 -0.85 -5.52
CA ILE A 87 17.49 0.25 -4.81
C ILE A 87 18.25 -0.25 -3.59
N SER A 88 19.21 0.56 -3.12
CA SER A 88 19.96 0.24 -1.90
C SER A 88 19.06 0.39 -0.66
N LYS A 89 19.45 -0.30 0.43
CA LYS A 89 18.75 -0.22 1.72
C LYS A 89 18.76 1.20 2.29
N ILE A 90 19.90 1.89 2.18
CA ILE A 90 20.03 3.29 2.60
C ILE A 90 19.04 4.17 1.85
N LYS A 91 18.96 4.04 0.51
CA LYS A 91 18.02 4.82 -0.30
C LYS A 91 16.56 4.52 0.07
N ALA A 92 16.25 3.25 0.36
CA ALA A 92 14.93 2.87 0.79
C ALA A 92 14.57 3.46 2.16
N LEU A 93 15.50 3.46 3.12
CA LEU A 93 15.30 4.06 4.44
C LEU A 93 15.08 5.58 4.35
N GLU A 94 15.78 6.28 3.46
CA GLU A 94 15.52 7.70 3.18
C GLU A 94 14.07 7.98 2.75
N TYR A 95 13.45 7.02 2.05
CA TYR A 95 12.05 7.14 1.61
C TYR A 95 11.05 6.65 2.66
N LEU A 96 11.38 5.60 3.43
CA LEU A 96 10.45 5.04 4.42
C LEU A 96 10.36 5.89 5.67
N ILE A 97 11.49 6.34 6.22
CA ILE A 97 11.54 6.97 7.54
C ILE A 97 10.60 8.18 7.67
N PRO A 98 10.50 9.09 6.68
CA PRO A 98 9.57 10.23 6.78
C PRO A 98 8.10 9.84 6.91
N ASP A 99 7.71 8.71 6.31
CA ASP A 99 6.31 8.26 6.21
C ASP A 99 6.00 7.10 7.17
N THR A 100 6.98 6.64 7.96
CA THR A 100 6.82 5.51 8.88
C THR A 100 6.66 6.01 10.31
N TRP A 101 5.59 5.58 10.98
CA TRP A 101 5.48 5.71 12.42
C TRP A 101 6.11 4.48 13.10
N ILE A 102 7.14 4.70 13.91
CA ILE A 102 7.83 3.66 14.69
C ILE A 102 7.74 4.06 16.16
N TYR A 103 7.38 3.11 17.03
CA TYR A 103 7.42 3.36 18.47
C TYR A 103 8.85 3.75 18.89
N PRO A 104 9.05 4.86 19.63
CA PRO A 104 10.36 5.48 19.81
C PRO A 104 11.18 4.77 20.91
N ASN A 105 11.41 3.47 20.75
CA ASN A 105 12.34 2.71 21.58
C ASN A 105 13.31 1.89 20.72
N LYS A 106 14.45 1.54 21.31
CA LYS A 106 15.53 0.84 20.61
C LYS A 106 15.08 -0.49 20.00
N GLU A 107 14.21 -1.21 20.69
CA GLU A 107 13.76 -2.54 20.27
C GLU A 107 12.90 -2.47 19.00
N HIS A 108 11.89 -1.61 18.96
CA HIS A 108 11.01 -1.46 17.78
C HIS A 108 11.76 -0.88 16.58
N VAL A 109 12.67 0.06 16.82
CA VAL A 109 13.54 0.59 15.76
C VAL A 109 14.43 -0.51 15.18
N SER A 110 15.02 -1.37 16.02
CA SER A 110 15.87 -2.48 15.55
C SER A 110 15.06 -3.48 14.72
N VAL A 111 13.88 -3.89 15.20
CA VAL A 111 12.98 -4.81 14.48
C VAL A 111 12.58 -4.25 13.12
N PHE A 112 12.25 -2.96 13.04
CA PHE A 112 11.93 -2.30 11.78
C PHE A 112 13.13 -2.30 10.81
N LEU A 113 14.31 -1.91 11.28
CA LEU A 113 15.51 -1.85 10.44
C LEU A 113 15.88 -3.24 9.90
N ASP A 114 15.86 -4.26 10.76
CA ASP A 114 16.10 -5.65 10.36
C ASP A 114 15.11 -6.09 9.28
N TRP A 115 13.81 -5.84 9.51
CA TRP A 115 12.75 -6.18 8.56
C TRP A 115 12.95 -5.52 7.19
N VAL A 116 13.29 -4.22 7.14
CA VAL A 116 13.58 -3.53 5.86
C VAL A 116 14.87 -4.10 5.22
N CYS A 117 15.88 -4.41 6.02
CA CYS A 117 17.17 -4.91 5.53
C CYS A 117 17.08 -6.34 4.98
N GLU A 118 16.11 -7.13 5.42
CA GLU A 118 15.86 -8.51 4.94
C GLU A 118 15.18 -8.55 3.55
N LYS A 119 14.41 -7.52 3.15
CA LYS A 119 13.54 -7.62 1.95
C LYS A 119 14.10 -6.94 0.70
N PRO A 120 14.07 -7.55 -0.51
CA PRO A 120 14.42 -6.82 -1.73
C PRO A 120 13.53 -5.57 -1.90
N ILE A 121 14.12 -4.48 -2.37
CA ILE A 121 13.45 -3.19 -2.48
C ILE A 121 13.62 -2.64 -3.89
N TYR A 122 12.52 -2.24 -4.49
CA TYR A 122 12.44 -1.76 -5.86
C TYR A 122 11.80 -0.39 -5.94
N ILE A 123 12.10 0.32 -7.01
CA ILE A 123 11.36 1.50 -7.46
C ILE A 123 10.87 1.27 -8.88
N ILE A 124 9.60 1.56 -9.11
CA ILE A 124 8.97 1.60 -10.43
C ILE A 124 8.78 3.06 -10.80
N HIS A 125 9.49 3.50 -11.82
CA HIS A 125 9.20 4.73 -12.53
C HIS A 125 8.24 4.41 -13.67
N TYR A 126 7.10 5.09 -13.72
CA TYR A 126 6.12 4.88 -14.78
C TYR A 126 5.56 6.18 -15.33
N THR A 127 5.23 6.15 -16.62
CA THR A 127 4.62 7.25 -17.38
C THR A 127 3.24 6.89 -17.90
N ASP A 128 2.96 5.60 -18.04
CA ASP A 128 1.66 5.07 -18.48
C ASP A 128 1.19 3.92 -17.60
N ASN A 129 -0.12 3.75 -17.55
CA ASN A 129 -0.76 2.79 -16.65
C ASN A 129 -0.62 1.34 -17.13
N GLN A 130 -0.36 1.09 -18.43
CA GLN A 130 -0.19 -0.26 -18.94
C GLN A 130 1.13 -0.85 -18.43
N TYR A 131 2.20 -0.05 -18.45
CA TYR A 131 3.48 -0.45 -17.89
C TYR A 131 3.40 -0.74 -16.39
N LEU A 132 2.77 0.15 -15.61
CA LEU A 132 2.60 -0.07 -14.18
C LEU A 132 1.82 -1.38 -13.92
N LYS A 133 0.72 -1.61 -14.65
CA LYS A 133 -0.06 -2.84 -14.51
C LYS A 133 0.80 -4.08 -14.77
N MET A 134 1.57 -4.08 -15.87
CA MET A 134 2.46 -5.19 -16.22
C MET A 134 3.47 -5.49 -15.10
N CYS A 135 4.12 -4.47 -14.54
CA CYS A 135 5.07 -4.66 -13.43
C CYS A 135 4.37 -5.21 -12.18
N ILE A 136 3.19 -4.70 -11.84
CA ILE A 136 2.43 -5.17 -10.68
C ILE A 136 2.00 -6.63 -10.87
N ASP A 137 1.47 -6.99 -12.03
CA ASP A 137 1.12 -8.38 -12.35
C ASP A 137 2.34 -9.31 -12.22
N GLU A 138 3.51 -8.86 -12.66
CA GLU A 138 4.76 -9.61 -12.51
C GLU A 138 5.11 -9.86 -11.04
N PHE A 139 5.04 -8.84 -10.19
CA PHE A 139 5.27 -8.99 -8.74
C PHE A 139 4.28 -9.95 -8.08
N PHE A 140 3.00 -9.91 -8.46
CA PHE A 140 1.98 -10.76 -7.87
C PHE A 140 2.02 -12.20 -8.39
N ASN A 141 2.37 -12.42 -9.67
CA ASN A 141 2.38 -13.75 -10.29
C ASN A 141 3.68 -14.51 -10.07
N ASN A 142 4.82 -13.83 -10.02
CA ASN A 142 6.13 -14.48 -9.92
C ASN A 142 6.58 -14.74 -8.48
N GLU A 143 5.74 -14.47 -7.48
CA GLU A 143 6.04 -14.76 -6.08
C GLU A 143 7.38 -14.17 -5.57
N VAL A 144 7.87 -13.09 -6.22
CA VAL A 144 9.12 -12.38 -5.88
C VAL A 144 9.07 -11.76 -4.50
#